data_AF-A0A5N9CXW0-F1
#
_entry.id   AF-A0A5N9CXW0-F1
#
_cell.length_a   1.000
_cell.length_b   1.000
_cell.length_c   1.000
_cell.angle_alpha   90.00
_cell.angle_beta   90.00
_cell.angle_gamma   90.00
#
_symmetry.space_group_name_H-M   'P 1'
#
loop_
_entity.id
_entity.type
_entity.pdbx_description
1 polymer ?
#
loop_
_entity_poly.entity_id
_entity_poly.type
_entity_poly.pdbx_seq_one_letter_code
_entity_poly.pdbx_strand_id
1 'polypeptide(L)'
;MSVDPVSLQVFKSKFESVAEEMGVALQRTAYSPNIKERRDFSCAVFDPQGNMVAQAADIPVHLGAMPASVKAALEVFPDSLNPGDIVMLNDPYMGGSHLPDITMVAPIYAERDGKKDLAGFVANRGHHADVGGMTPGSLPLSTELYQE
;
A
#
# COMPACT_ATOMS: atom_id res chain seq x y z
N MET A 1 15.93 -18.09 -16.46
CA MET A 1 14.86 -18.78 -17.23
C MET A 1 14.35 -17.82 -18.29
N SER A 2 14.11 -18.30 -19.51
CA SER A 2 13.35 -17.50 -20.49
C SER A 2 11.90 -17.40 -20.01
N VAL A 3 11.39 -16.17 -19.89
CA VAL A 3 9.97 -15.94 -19.58
C VAL A 3 9.19 -16.25 -20.85
N ASP A 4 8.38 -17.32 -20.84
CA ASP A 4 7.46 -17.62 -21.94
C ASP A 4 6.12 -16.88 -21.76
N PRO A 5 5.36 -16.63 -22.84
CA PRO A 5 4.11 -15.88 -22.77
C PRO A 5 3.04 -16.50 -21.86
N VAL A 6 3.01 -17.83 -21.76
CA VAL A 6 2.02 -18.53 -20.91
C VAL A 6 2.38 -18.31 -19.45
N SER A 7 3.64 -18.52 -19.06
CA SER A 7 4.11 -18.26 -17.71
C SER A 7 3.91 -16.79 -17.32
N LEU A 8 4.24 -15.84 -18.21
CA LEU A 8 4.04 -14.41 -17.95
C LEU A 8 2.57 -14.11 -17.62
N GLN A 9 1.63 -14.62 -18.42
CA GLN A 9 0.21 -14.40 -18.20
C GLN A 9 -0.27 -15.03 -16.89
N VAL A 10 0.19 -16.25 -16.56
CA VAL A 10 -0.16 -16.92 -15.30
C VAL A 10 0.34 -16.13 -14.09
N PHE A 11 1.58 -15.66 -14.12
CA PHE A 11 2.13 -14.87 -13.00
C PHE A 11 1.47 -13.50 -12.88
N LYS A 12 1.20 -12.83 -14.00
CA LYS A 12 0.44 -11.57 -13.99
C LYS A 12 -0.90 -11.74 -13.27
N SER A 13 -1.72 -12.71 -13.70
CA SER A 13 -3.03 -12.94 -13.10
C SER A 13 -2.94 -13.38 -11.63
N LYS A 14 -1.88 -14.12 -11.24
CA LYS A 14 -1.63 -14.47 -9.84
C LYS A 14 -1.34 -13.23 -8.98
N PHE A 15 -0.50 -12.31 -9.44
CA PHE A 15 -0.18 -11.10 -8.67
C PHE A 15 -1.37 -10.13 -8.58
N GLU A 16 -2.14 -9.99 -9.66
CA GLU A 16 -3.40 -9.22 -9.66
C GLU A 16 -4.39 -9.82 -8.64
N SER A 17 -4.58 -11.15 -8.66
CA SER A 17 -5.46 -11.85 -7.72
C SER A 17 -5.04 -11.65 -6.26
N VAL A 18 -3.74 -11.58 -5.95
CA VAL A 18 -3.26 -11.28 -4.58
C VAL A 18 -3.69 -9.89 -4.15
N ALA A 19 -3.50 -8.88 -5.00
CA ALA A 19 -3.91 -7.51 -4.69
C ALA A 19 -5.43 -7.39 -4.50
N GLU A 20 -6.22 -8.08 -5.32
CA GLU A 20 -7.68 -8.15 -5.19
C GLU A 20 -8.12 -8.82 -3.88
N GLU A 21 -7.53 -9.97 -3.52
CA GLU A 21 -7.85 -10.68 -2.28
C GLU A 21 -7.48 -9.86 -1.03
N MET A 22 -6.36 -9.12 -1.07
CA MET A 22 -6.01 -8.15 -0.03
C MET A 22 -7.12 -7.10 0.14
N GLY A 23 -7.64 -6.57 -0.97
CA GLY A 23 -8.73 -5.60 -0.96
C GLY A 23 -10.03 -6.17 -0.39
N VAL A 24 -10.39 -7.40 -0.77
CA VAL A 24 -11.56 -8.10 -0.21
C VAL A 24 -11.40 -8.31 1.30
N ALA A 25 -10.22 -8.72 1.77
CA ALA A 25 -9.96 -8.92 3.19
C ALA A 25 -10.08 -7.60 3.97
N LEU A 26 -9.47 -6.52 3.46
CA LEU A 26 -9.54 -5.18 4.06
C LEU A 26 -10.99 -4.69 4.14
N GLN A 27 -11.74 -4.75 3.03
CA GLN A 27 -13.14 -4.37 3.00
C GLN A 27 -13.99 -5.20 3.97
N ARG A 28 -13.77 -6.52 4.05
CA ARG A 28 -14.60 -7.40 4.89
C ARG A 28 -14.37 -7.18 6.38
N THR A 29 -13.17 -6.80 6.76
CA THR A 29 -12.75 -6.62 8.16
C THR A 29 -12.88 -5.19 8.67
N ALA A 30 -13.02 -4.20 7.78
CA ALA A 30 -13.14 -2.80 8.18
C ALA A 30 -14.48 -2.47 8.86
N TYR A 31 -14.38 -1.66 9.92
CA TYR A 31 -15.52 -1.00 10.57
C TYR A 31 -15.89 0.33 9.90
N SER A 32 -14.92 1.01 9.27
CA SER A 32 -15.12 2.31 8.64
C SER A 32 -16.03 2.20 7.42
N PRO A 33 -17.13 2.98 7.32
CA PRO A 33 -17.96 3.04 6.11
C PRO A 33 -17.19 3.48 4.86
N ASN A 34 -16.15 4.30 5.03
CA ASN A 34 -15.28 4.73 3.91
C ASN A 34 -14.63 3.51 3.26
N ILE A 35 -14.12 2.57 4.05
CA ILE A 35 -13.49 1.35 3.52
C ILE A 35 -14.56 0.32 3.16
N LYS A 36 -15.53 0.07 4.04
CA LYS A 36 -16.53 -1.00 3.92
C LYS A 36 -17.48 -0.80 2.74
N GLU A 37 -18.00 0.41 2.61
CA GLU A 37 -19.10 0.75 1.71
C GLU A 37 -18.62 1.58 0.52
N ARG A 38 -17.86 2.66 0.79
CA ARG A 38 -17.33 3.53 -0.28
C ARG A 38 -16.13 2.94 -1.00
N ARG A 39 -15.49 1.92 -0.41
CA ARG A 39 -14.28 1.26 -0.93
C ARG A 39 -13.13 2.23 -1.16
N ASP A 40 -12.97 3.15 -0.22
CA ASP A 40 -11.93 4.17 -0.23
C ASP A 40 -10.61 3.61 0.30
N PHE A 41 -10.05 2.69 -0.49
CA PHE A 41 -8.79 2.02 -0.23
C PHE A 41 -8.19 1.51 -1.54
N SER A 42 -6.92 1.13 -1.52
CA SER A 42 -6.29 0.40 -2.63
C SER A 42 -5.21 -0.54 -2.10
N CYS A 43 -4.95 -1.61 -2.83
CA CYS A 43 -3.95 -2.63 -2.48
C CYS A 43 -3.01 -2.86 -3.67
N ALA A 44 -1.72 -3.07 -3.40
CA ALA A 44 -0.74 -3.33 -4.43
C ALA A 44 0.42 -4.23 -3.95
N VAL A 45 1.06 -4.86 -4.92
CA VAL A 45 2.23 -5.74 -4.78
C VAL A 45 3.40 -5.08 -5.48
N PHE A 46 4.57 -5.10 -4.84
CA PHE A 46 5.79 -4.47 -5.30
C PHE A 46 6.95 -5.47 -5.32
N ASP A 47 7.90 -5.25 -6.23
CA ASP A 47 9.15 -6.02 -6.30
C ASP A 47 10.13 -5.61 -5.17
N PRO A 48 11.27 -6.31 -4.99
CA PRO A 48 12.25 -5.97 -3.95
C PRO A 48 12.88 -4.58 -4.09
N GLN A 49 12.74 -3.93 -5.25
CA GLN A 49 13.22 -2.57 -5.51
C GLN A 49 12.13 -1.52 -5.24
N GLY A 50 10.93 -1.93 -4.84
CA GLY A 50 9.80 -1.04 -4.60
C GLY A 50 9.06 -0.60 -5.87
N ASN A 51 9.26 -1.27 -7.01
CA ASN A 51 8.46 -1.00 -8.21
C ASN A 51 7.14 -1.76 -8.12
N MET A 52 6.05 -1.10 -8.51
CA MET A 52 4.72 -1.72 -8.50
C MET A 52 4.63 -2.82 -9.57
N VAL A 53 4.23 -4.02 -9.15
CA VAL A 53 4.07 -5.21 -10.00
C VAL A 53 2.61 -5.46 -10.34
N ALA A 54 1.72 -5.29 -9.36
CA ALA A 54 0.28 -5.48 -9.52
C ALA A 54 -0.50 -4.60 -8.53
N GLN A 55 -1.74 -4.31 -8.86
CA GLN A 55 -2.63 -3.48 -8.04
C GLN A 55 -4.09 -3.95 -8.21
N ALA A 56 -4.88 -3.79 -7.16
CA ALA A 56 -6.33 -3.77 -7.29
C ALA A 56 -6.73 -2.40 -7.84
N ALA A 57 -7.47 -2.39 -8.96
CA ALA A 57 -7.82 -1.16 -9.66
C ALA A 57 -8.98 -0.42 -8.96
N ASP A 58 -8.70 0.17 -7.79
CA ASP A 58 -9.71 0.85 -6.98
C ASP A 58 -9.73 2.37 -7.24
N ILE A 59 -8.68 3.10 -6.83
CA ILE A 59 -8.68 4.57 -6.81
C ILE A 59 -7.42 5.16 -7.46
N PRO A 60 -7.54 5.89 -8.60
CA PRO A 60 -6.37 6.39 -9.34
C PRO A 60 -5.38 7.24 -8.54
N VAL A 61 -5.84 8.09 -7.60
CA VAL A 61 -4.93 8.92 -6.79
C VAL A 61 -4.06 8.07 -5.85
N HIS A 62 -4.62 6.98 -5.29
CA HIS A 62 -3.84 6.03 -4.50
C HIS A 62 -2.78 5.36 -5.35
N LEU A 63 -3.13 4.95 -6.58
CA LEU A 63 -2.21 4.22 -7.46
C LEU A 63 -1.06 5.08 -7.96
N GLY A 64 -1.28 6.38 -8.16
CA GLY A 64 -0.22 7.33 -8.49
C GLY A 64 0.71 7.63 -7.33
N ALA A 65 0.19 7.71 -6.10
CA ALA A 65 0.93 8.17 -4.93
C ALA A 65 1.57 7.03 -4.10
N MET A 66 0.98 5.83 -4.10
CA MET A 66 1.47 4.69 -3.32
C MET A 66 2.90 4.24 -3.68
N PRO A 67 3.35 4.24 -4.96
CA PRO A 67 4.76 3.96 -5.28
C PRO A 67 5.73 4.92 -4.59
N ALA A 68 5.37 6.20 -4.47
CA ALA A 68 6.19 7.19 -3.76
C ALA A 68 6.24 6.88 -2.26
N SER A 69 5.13 6.46 -1.66
CA SER A 69 5.11 6.02 -0.25
C SER A 69 5.95 4.77 0.00
N VAL A 70 5.88 3.76 -0.88
CA VAL A 70 6.75 2.58 -0.76
C VAL A 70 8.21 2.97 -0.88
N LYS A 71 8.57 3.80 -1.86
CA LYS A 71 9.94 4.31 -2.02
C LYS A 71 10.42 5.06 -0.77
N ALA A 72 9.59 5.94 -0.22
CA ALA A 72 9.89 6.68 1.01
C ALA A 72 10.13 5.74 2.21
N ALA A 73 9.30 4.70 2.37
CA ALA A 73 9.48 3.70 3.42
C ALA A 73 10.84 2.98 3.29
N LEU A 74 11.25 2.61 2.07
CA LEU A 74 12.53 1.95 1.82
C LEU A 74 13.74 2.88 1.99
N GLU A 75 13.58 4.18 1.71
CA GLU A 75 14.63 5.18 1.93
C GLU A 75 14.87 5.47 3.41
N VAL A 76 13.81 5.48 4.23
CA VAL A 76 13.90 5.70 5.69
C VAL A 76 14.39 4.45 6.43
N PHE A 77 14.03 3.25 5.95
CA PHE A 77 14.36 1.96 6.56
C PHE A 77 15.14 1.05 5.60
N PRO A 78 16.32 1.47 5.11
CA PRO A 78 17.09 0.70 4.15
C PRO A 78 17.59 -0.61 4.79
N ASP A 79 17.29 -1.74 4.14
CA ASP A 79 17.72 -3.08 4.54
C ASP A 79 17.41 -3.49 6.00
N SER A 80 16.48 -2.78 6.65
CA SER A 80 16.18 -2.96 8.08
C SER A 80 14.80 -3.55 8.38
N LEU A 81 13.99 -3.80 7.35
CA LEU A 81 12.63 -4.34 7.50
C LEU A 81 12.65 -5.88 7.56
N ASN A 82 12.36 -6.43 8.74
CA ASN A 82 12.34 -7.87 8.99
C ASN A 82 10.95 -8.48 8.74
N PRO A 83 10.84 -9.82 8.63
CA PRO A 83 9.54 -10.48 8.59
C PRO A 83 8.67 -10.10 9.80
N GLY A 84 7.49 -9.55 9.53
CA GLY A 84 6.53 -9.11 10.55
C GLY A 84 6.55 -7.60 10.81
N ASP A 85 7.55 -6.88 10.33
CA ASP A 85 7.59 -5.42 10.43
C ASP A 85 6.56 -4.80 9.47
N ILE A 86 6.01 -3.65 9.86
CA ILE A 86 5.11 -2.85 9.04
C ILE A 86 5.50 -1.39 9.17
N VAL A 87 5.72 -0.73 8.03
CA VAL A 87 5.89 0.74 7.98
C VAL A 87 4.53 1.37 7.74
N MET A 88 4.19 2.37 8.54
CA MET A 88 2.97 3.17 8.40
C MET A 88 3.35 4.61 8.10
N LEU A 89 2.75 5.21 7.07
CA LEU A 89 3.02 6.58 6.67
C LEU A 89 1.82 7.23 6.00
N ASN A 90 1.68 8.54 6.20
CA ASN A 90 0.66 9.40 5.61
C ASN A 90 1.19 10.81 5.28
N ASP A 91 2.49 11.08 5.47
CA ASP A 91 3.10 12.37 5.19
C ASP A 91 2.94 12.72 3.69
N PRO A 92 2.25 13.83 3.35
CA PRO A 92 2.03 14.22 1.95
C PRO A 92 3.32 14.49 1.17
N TYR A 93 4.40 14.86 1.85
CA TYR A 93 5.72 15.06 1.24
C TYR A 93 6.46 13.74 0.97
N MET A 94 5.97 12.63 1.53
CA MET A 94 6.54 11.28 1.40
C MET A 94 5.55 10.33 0.72
N GLY A 95 4.80 10.84 -0.25
CA GLY A 95 3.86 10.06 -1.08
C GLY A 95 2.44 9.92 -0.51
N GLY A 96 2.12 10.55 0.63
CA GLY A 96 0.74 10.75 1.05
C GLY A 96 -0.01 11.66 0.08
N SER A 97 -1.32 11.43 -0.10
CA SER A 97 -2.19 12.35 -0.87
C SER A 97 -2.66 13.52 0.01
N HIS A 98 -2.93 13.22 1.27
CA HIS A 98 -3.33 14.07 2.39
C HIS A 98 -3.30 13.19 3.65
N LEU A 99 -3.35 13.79 4.84
CA LEU A 99 -3.14 13.04 6.10
C LEU A 99 -4.12 11.89 6.38
N PRO A 100 -5.41 11.94 5.99
CA PRO A 100 -6.35 10.83 6.19
C PRO A 100 -6.05 9.57 5.37
N ASP A 101 -5.25 9.66 4.31
CA ASP A 101 -4.87 8.50 3.51
C ASP A 101 -3.62 7.84 4.11
N ILE A 102 -3.84 6.78 4.89
CA ILE A 102 -2.74 6.10 5.56
C ILE A 102 -2.31 4.88 4.76
N THR A 103 -1.01 4.82 4.45
CA THR A 103 -0.38 3.67 3.79
C THR A 103 0.31 2.78 4.81
N MET A 104 0.13 1.47 4.63
CA MET A 104 0.89 0.44 5.34
C MET A 104 1.70 -0.36 4.33
N VAL A 105 2.99 -0.55 4.59
CA VAL A 105 3.93 -1.29 3.74
C VAL A 105 4.55 -2.42 4.55
N ALA A 106 4.49 -3.64 4.05
CA ALA A 106 5.05 -4.82 4.71
C ALA A 106 6.00 -5.58 3.77
N PRO A 107 7.19 -6.01 4.25
CA PRO A 107 8.09 -6.84 3.47
C PRO A 107 7.58 -8.28 3.37
N ILE A 108 7.73 -8.87 2.19
CA ILE A 108 7.43 -10.28 1.95
C ILE A 108 8.75 -11.02 1.75
N TYR A 109 8.94 -12.06 2.55
CA TYR A 109 10.12 -12.93 2.46
C TYR A 109 9.70 -14.30 1.93
N ALA A 110 10.48 -14.85 1.01
CA ALA A 110 10.32 -16.20 0.49
C ALA A 110 11.46 -17.09 0.98
N GLU A 111 11.15 -18.35 1.28
CA GLU A 111 12.17 -19.34 1.61
C GLU A 111 12.73 -19.95 0.32
N ARG A 112 14.06 -19.90 0.15
CA ARG A 112 14.80 -20.52 -0.93
C ARG A 112 16.06 -21.15 -0.35
N ASP A 113 16.26 -22.45 -0.60
CA ASP A 113 17.43 -23.21 -0.12
C ASP A 113 17.70 -23.06 1.40
N GLY A 114 16.63 -23.00 2.20
CA GLY A 114 16.70 -22.83 3.66
C GLY A 114 17.04 -21.40 4.13
N LYS A 115 17.06 -20.41 3.23
CA LYS A 115 17.26 -18.99 3.54
C LYS A 115 16.00 -18.18 3.24
N LYS A 116 15.74 -17.16 4.05
CA LYS A 116 14.67 -16.19 3.80
C LYS A 116 15.23 -15.02 3.02
N ASP A 117 14.83 -14.91 1.76
CA ASP A 117 15.21 -13.81 0.88
C ASP A 117 14.03 -12.84 0.73
N LEU A 118 14.32 -11.54 0.65
CA LEU A 118 13.31 -10.52 0.36
C LEU A 118 12.74 -10.77 -1.04
N ALA A 119 11.44 -11.07 -1.11
CA ALA A 119 10.73 -11.37 -2.34
C ALA A 119 10.00 -10.14 -2.91
N GLY A 120 9.75 -9.13 -2.08
CA GLY A 120 9.08 -7.89 -2.47
C GLY A 120 8.34 -7.26 -1.29
N PHE A 121 7.36 -6.42 -1.60
CA PHE A 121 6.52 -5.76 -0.61
C PHE A 121 5.06 -5.84 -0.99
N VAL A 122 4.19 -5.77 0.00
CA VAL A 122 2.78 -5.48 -0.19
C VAL A 122 2.46 -4.17 0.49
N ALA A 123 1.56 -3.41 -0.12
CA ALA A 123 1.05 -2.19 0.49
C ALA A 123 -0.46 -2.10 0.36
N ASN A 124 -1.08 -1.45 1.34
CA ASN A 124 -2.43 -0.95 1.23
C ASN A 124 -2.46 0.53 1.63
N ARG A 125 -3.44 1.26 1.10
CA ARG A 125 -3.80 2.61 1.53
C ARG A 125 -5.27 2.61 1.85
N GLY A 126 -5.66 3.13 3.00
CA GLY A 126 -7.05 3.28 3.40
C GLY A 126 -7.34 4.71 3.85
N HIS A 127 -8.51 5.21 3.48
CA HIS A 127 -8.95 6.54 3.85
C HIS A 127 -9.65 6.53 5.21
N HIS A 128 -9.07 7.26 6.16
CA HIS A 128 -9.64 7.46 7.48
C HIS A 128 -10.62 8.64 7.47
N ALA A 129 -11.70 8.54 8.24
CA ALA A 129 -12.71 9.59 8.26
C ALA A 129 -12.25 10.86 8.97
N ASP A 130 -11.25 10.73 9.84
CA ASP A 130 -10.70 11.77 10.71
C ASP A 130 -9.34 11.29 11.25
N VAL A 131 -8.37 12.20 11.34
CA VAL A 131 -7.03 11.95 11.91
C VAL A 131 -6.62 12.99 12.96
N GLY A 132 -7.56 13.81 13.43
CA GLY A 132 -7.34 14.79 14.50
C GLY A 132 -6.98 16.21 14.03
N GLY A 133 -7.36 16.59 12.81
CA GLY A 133 -7.17 17.93 12.27
C GLY A 133 -7.97 19.02 13.01
N MET A 134 -7.89 20.25 12.53
CA MET A 134 -8.47 21.44 13.19
C MET A 134 -9.99 21.42 13.31
N THR A 135 -10.67 20.61 12.50
CA THR A 135 -12.11 20.36 12.56
C THR A 135 -12.39 18.88 12.39
N PRO A 136 -13.44 18.32 13.03
CA PRO A 136 -13.81 16.93 12.82
C PRO A 136 -14.10 16.62 11.34
N GLY A 137 -13.53 15.52 10.85
CA GLY A 137 -13.67 15.04 9.47
C GLY A 137 -12.34 14.96 8.71
N SER A 138 -12.45 14.54 7.45
CA SER A 138 -11.30 14.21 6.59
C SER A 138 -10.74 15.40 5.81
N LEU A 139 -11.55 16.42 5.52
CA LEU A 139 -11.16 17.55 4.68
C LEU A 139 -11.48 18.88 5.39
N PRO A 140 -10.64 19.32 6.34
CA PRO A 140 -10.79 20.63 6.95
C PRO A 140 -10.55 21.75 5.92
N LEU A 141 -11.00 22.97 6.21
CA LEU A 141 -10.58 24.17 5.49
C LEU A 141 -9.20 24.63 5.98
N SER A 142 -8.23 23.72 5.91
CA SER A 142 -6.84 23.95 6.34
C SER A 142 -6.14 24.92 5.38
N THR A 143 -5.19 25.67 5.93
CA THR A 143 -4.29 26.56 5.19
C THR A 143 -2.83 26.12 5.29
N GLU A 144 -2.53 25.21 6.21
CA GLU A 144 -1.23 24.60 6.44
C GLU A 144 -1.42 23.18 6.99
N LEU A 145 -0.39 22.33 6.83
CA LEU A 145 -0.44 20.92 7.22
C LEU A 145 -0.71 20.69 8.72
N TYR A 146 -0.27 21.60 9.59
CA TYR A 146 -0.50 21.50 11.04
C TYR A 146 -1.98 21.56 11.44
N GLN A 147 -2.84 21.99 10.53
CA GLN A 147 -4.29 22.11 10.72
C GLN A 147 -5.05 20.91 10.14
N GLU A 148 -4.39 20.03 9.41
CA GLU A 148 -5.01 18.94 8.66
C GLU A 148 -5.16 17.65 9.50
#